data_AF-A0A8S3ZMH5-F1
#
_entry.id   AF-A0A8S3ZMH5-F1
#
_cell.length_a   1.000
_cell.length_b   1.000
_cell.length_c   1.000
_cell.angle_alpha   90.00
_cell.angle_beta   90.00
_cell.angle_gamma   90.00
#
_symmetry.space_group_name_H-M   'P 1'
#
loop_
_entity.id
_entity.type
_entity.pdbx_description
1 polymer ?
#
loop_
_entity_poly.entity_id
_entity_poly.type
_entity_poly.pdbx_seq_one_letter_code
_entity_poly.pdbx_strand_id
1 'polypeptide(L)'
;MSSAPLQPDLRGMSSAPLQPDLRGMSPVPLQPDLRGMSSAPLQPDLRGMSPVPLQPDLRGMSPAPLKPDLRGMSPVPLQPDLRGMSSAPLQPFLRGMSSASLQPD
;
A
#
# COMPACT_ATOMS: atom_id res chain seq x y z
N MET A 1 -4.97 8.78 -21.50
CA MET A 1 -3.96 9.38 -20.60
C MET A 1 -3.35 8.23 -19.82
N SER A 2 -2.07 7.90 -20.02
CA SER A 2 -1.42 6.84 -19.24
C SER A 2 -0.94 7.41 -17.92
N SER A 3 -1.49 6.94 -16.81
CA SER A 3 -0.95 7.17 -15.47
C SER A 3 0.32 6.35 -15.27
N ALA A 4 1.39 6.99 -14.81
CA ALA A 4 2.64 6.31 -14.45
C ALA A 4 2.52 5.71 -13.03
N PRO A 5 3.17 4.56 -12.76
CA PRO A 5 3.20 3.97 -11.42
C PRO A 5 3.95 4.86 -10.42
N LEU A 6 3.52 4.83 -9.15
CA LEU A 6 4.24 5.43 -8.03
C LEU A 6 5.06 4.37 -7.30
N GLN A 7 6.36 4.61 -7.17
CA GLN A 7 7.32 3.67 -6.57
C GLN A 7 8.22 4.37 -5.54
N PRO A 8 7.71 4.72 -4.34
CA PRO A 8 8.55 5.26 -3.28
C PRO A 8 9.40 4.16 -2.62
N ASP A 9 10.69 4.44 -2.38
CA ASP A 9 11.63 3.56 -1.66
C ASP A 9 12.16 4.27 -0.41
N LEU A 10 12.04 3.65 0.77
CA LEU A 10 12.67 4.12 2.01
C LEU A 10 13.50 3.01 2.65
N ARG A 11 14.71 3.37 3.08
CA ARG A 11 15.65 2.46 3.76
C ARG A 11 16.23 3.11 5.01
N GLY A 12 16.31 2.37 6.13
CA GLY A 12 16.98 2.88 7.33
C GLY A 12 16.78 2.07 8.60
N MET A 13 17.50 2.44 9.67
CA MET A 13 17.32 1.86 11.00
C MET A 13 15.97 2.23 11.63
N SER A 14 15.48 3.43 11.30
CA SER A 14 14.14 3.93 11.59
C SER A 14 13.62 4.55 10.29
N SER A 15 12.60 3.94 9.69
CA SER A 15 11.91 4.56 8.55
C SER A 15 10.80 5.50 9.03
N ALA A 16 10.44 6.50 8.22
CA ALA A 16 9.31 7.38 8.45
C ALA A 16 8.04 6.80 7.80
N PRO A 17 6.83 7.14 8.30
CA PRO A 17 5.59 6.65 7.69
C PRO A 17 5.45 7.14 6.25
N LEU A 18 4.99 6.26 5.37
CA LEU A 18 4.65 6.60 3.98
C LEU A 18 3.14 6.80 3.85
N GLN A 19 2.75 7.95 3.29
CA GLN A 19 1.35 8.32 3.07
C GLN A 19 1.13 8.83 1.63
N PRO A 20 1.28 7.98 0.61
CA PRO A 20 1.00 8.37 -0.76
C PRO A 20 -0.51 8.58 -0.98
N ASP A 21 -0.90 9.67 -1.64
CA ASP A 21 -2.27 9.95 -2.08
C ASP A 21 -2.33 9.73 -3.60
N LEU A 22 -3.20 8.82 -4.04
CA LEU A 22 -3.48 8.56 -5.45
C LEU A 22 -4.93 8.88 -5.75
N ARG A 23 -5.12 9.75 -6.75
CA ARG A 23 -6.44 10.11 -7.26
C ARG A 23 -6.49 9.93 -8.75
N GLY A 24 -7.45 9.16 -9.26
CA GLY A 24 -7.53 8.92 -10.69
C GLY A 24 -8.81 8.26 -11.17
N MET A 25 -9.15 8.58 -12.42
CA MET A 25 -10.15 7.85 -13.21
C MET A 25 -9.52 6.74 -14.06
N SER A 26 -8.22 6.49 -13.90
CA SER A 26 -7.47 5.49 -14.64
C SER A 26 -6.63 4.64 -13.67
N PRO A 27 -6.30 3.39 -14.03
CA PRO A 27 -5.50 2.53 -13.17
C PRO A 27 -4.13 3.15 -12.90
N VAL A 28 -3.76 3.29 -11.62
CA VAL A 28 -2.43 3.73 -11.21
C VAL A 28 -1.86 2.70 -10.23
N PRO A 29 -0.79 1.96 -10.56
CA PRO A 29 -0.16 1.07 -9.61
C PRO A 29 0.58 1.86 -8.52
N LEU A 30 0.50 1.40 -7.27
CA LEU A 30 1.31 1.87 -6.16
C LEU A 30 2.19 0.73 -5.63
N GLN A 31 3.50 0.89 -5.73
CA GLN A 31 4.49 -0.13 -5.37
C GLN A 31 5.56 0.45 -4.42
N PRO A 32 5.24 0.64 -3.14
CA PRO A 32 6.18 1.16 -2.15
C PRO A 32 7.11 0.05 -1.65
N ASP A 33 8.41 0.37 -1.51
CA ASP A 33 9.43 -0.50 -0.91
C ASP A 33 9.90 0.12 0.41
N LEU A 34 9.74 -0.59 1.53
CA LEU A 34 10.18 -0.17 2.86
C LEU A 34 11.13 -1.20 3.45
N ARG A 35 12.38 -0.82 3.69
CA ARG A 35 13.40 -1.70 4.28
C ARG A 35 14.00 -1.13 5.56
N GLY A 36 13.98 -1.86 6.67
CA GLY A 36 14.60 -1.36 7.91
C GLY A 36 14.55 -2.25 9.14
N MET A 37 15.24 -1.85 10.21
CA MET A 37 15.19 -2.56 11.50
C MET A 37 13.84 -2.32 12.21
N SER A 38 13.42 -1.05 12.31
CA SER A 38 12.07 -0.66 12.72
C SER A 38 11.37 -0.02 11.53
N SER A 39 10.36 -0.67 10.98
CA SER A 39 9.64 -0.12 9.83
C SER A 39 8.42 0.71 10.26
N ALA A 40 8.15 1.79 9.54
CA ALA A 40 7.04 2.70 9.79
C ALA A 40 5.80 2.40 8.96
N PRO A 41 4.60 2.75 9.46
CA PRO A 41 3.34 2.36 8.84
C PRO A 41 3.20 2.95 7.44
N LEU A 42 2.63 2.15 6.53
CA LEU A 42 2.28 2.55 5.18
C LEU A 42 0.77 2.78 5.10
N GLN A 43 0.37 4.01 4.80
CA GLN A 43 -1.03 4.46 4.82
C GLN A 43 -1.40 5.17 3.51
N PRO A 44 -1.58 4.44 2.40
CA PRO A 44 -1.97 5.04 1.14
C PRO A 44 -3.45 5.46 1.17
N ASP A 45 -3.76 6.64 0.63
CA ASP A 45 -5.14 7.07 0.32
C ASP A 45 -5.35 6.89 -1.18
N LEU A 46 -6.22 5.95 -1.55
CA LEU A 46 -6.49 5.58 -2.94
C LEU A 46 -7.91 5.99 -3.28
N ARG A 47 -8.06 6.96 -4.19
CA ARG A 47 -9.36 7.48 -4.62
C ARG A 47 -9.56 7.32 -6.12
N GLY A 48 -10.61 6.62 -6.54
CA GLY A 48 -10.83 6.47 -7.97
C GLY A 48 -12.06 5.70 -8.42
N MET A 49 -12.31 5.78 -9.72
CA MET A 49 -13.35 5.01 -10.43
C MET A 49 -12.76 3.82 -11.20
N SER A 50 -11.46 3.56 -11.04
CA SER A 50 -10.75 2.46 -11.68
C SER A 50 -9.95 1.66 -10.66
N PRO A 51 -9.62 0.38 -10.94
CA PRO A 51 -8.79 -0.41 -10.07
C PRO A 51 -7.43 0.22 -9.81
N VAL A 52 -7.01 0.22 -8.54
CA VAL A 52 -5.69 0.70 -8.12
C VAL A 52 -4.95 -0.48 -7.48
N PRO A 53 -4.01 -1.14 -8.18
CA PRO A 53 -3.21 -2.18 -7.58
C PRO A 53 -2.27 -1.60 -6.52
N LEU A 54 -2.27 -2.18 -5.32
CA LEU A 54 -1.32 -1.85 -4.24
C LEU A 54 -0.40 -3.06 -3.99
N GLN A 55 0.89 -2.90 -4.28
CA GLN A 55 1.90 -3.96 -4.14
C GLN A 55 3.07 -3.49 -3.27
N PRO A 56 2.90 -3.44 -1.93
CA PRO A 56 3.95 -3.00 -1.03
C PRO A 56 4.94 -4.14 -0.72
N ASP A 57 6.22 -3.83 -0.73
CA ASP A 57 7.30 -4.70 -0.25
C ASP A 57 7.80 -4.13 1.10
N LEU A 58 7.46 -4.79 2.20
CA LEU A 58 7.82 -4.37 3.56
C LEU A 58 8.79 -5.37 4.16
N ARG A 59 10.07 -4.99 4.27
CA ARG A 59 11.16 -5.85 4.80
C ARG A 59 11.74 -5.29 6.09
N GLY A 60 11.78 -6.07 7.17
CA GLY A 60 12.44 -5.62 8.40
C GLY A 60 12.34 -6.54 9.60
N MET A 61 13.03 -6.24 10.70
CA MET A 61 12.89 -7.04 11.93
C MET A 61 11.47 -6.94 12.49
N SER A 62 10.91 -5.72 12.50
CA SER A 62 9.51 -5.46 12.84
C SER A 62 8.82 -4.81 11.63
N PRO A 63 8.12 -5.58 10.76
CA PRO A 63 7.41 -5.02 9.61
C PRO A 63 6.22 -4.17 10.06
N ALA A 64 5.91 -3.15 9.26
CA ALA A 64 5.01 -2.09 9.66
C ALA A 64 3.56 -2.40 9.31
N PRO A 65 2.59 -1.81 10.04
CA PRO A 65 1.19 -1.86 9.64
C PRO A 65 0.97 -1.30 8.23
N LEU A 66 0.22 -2.02 7.40
CA LEU A 66 -0.33 -1.52 6.14
C LEU A 66 -1.80 -1.15 6.34
N LYS A 67 -2.14 0.13 6.18
CA LYS A 67 -3.49 0.68 6.42
C LYS A 67 -3.97 1.53 5.25
N PRO A 68 -4.40 0.92 4.13
CA PRO A 68 -4.88 1.68 2.99
C PRO A 68 -6.29 2.23 3.25
N ASP A 69 -6.54 3.50 2.91
CA ASP A 69 -7.88 4.09 2.80
C ASP A 69 -8.29 4.04 1.33
N LEU A 70 -9.32 3.26 1.01
CA LEU A 70 -9.77 2.98 -0.35
C LEU A 70 -11.14 3.59 -0.56
N ARG A 71 -11.23 4.57 -1.46
CA ARG A 71 -12.47 5.31 -1.76
C ARG A 71 -12.77 5.27 -3.25
N GLY A 72 -13.96 4.78 -3.61
CA GLY A 72 -14.23 4.62 -5.03
C GLY A 72 -15.33 3.63 -5.38
N MET A 73 -15.37 3.31 -6.66
CA MET A 73 -16.35 2.37 -7.26
C MET A 73 -15.72 1.08 -7.77
N SER A 74 -14.41 0.91 -7.59
CA SER A 74 -13.66 -0.23 -8.14
C SER A 74 -12.95 -1.03 -7.07
N PRO A 75 -12.71 -2.33 -7.33
CA PRO A 75 -11.88 -3.16 -6.48
C PRO A 75 -10.42 -2.68 -6.46
N VAL A 76 -9.77 -2.86 -5.32
CA VAL A 76 -8.36 -2.57 -5.08
C VAL A 76 -7.67 -3.90 -4.75
N PRO A 77 -6.91 -4.46 -5.69
CA PRO A 77 -6.05 -5.61 -5.42
C PRO A 77 -4.94 -5.21 -4.45
N LEU A 78 -4.84 -5.93 -3.33
CA LEU A 78 -3.78 -5.77 -2.34
C LEU A 78 -2.88 -7.01 -2.40
N GLN A 79 -1.63 -6.83 -2.83
CA GLN A 79 -0.60 -7.88 -2.90
C GLN A 79 0.63 -7.48 -2.07
N PRO A 80 0.56 -7.59 -0.73
CA PRO A 80 1.65 -7.22 0.15
C PRO A 80 2.68 -8.35 0.29
N ASP A 81 3.95 -8.05 0.05
CA ASP A 81 5.08 -8.90 0.43
C ASP A 81 5.64 -8.40 1.77
N LEU A 82 5.30 -9.09 2.86
CA LEU A 82 5.65 -8.69 4.23
C LEU A 82 6.70 -9.66 4.79
N ARG A 83 7.97 -9.26 4.78
CA ARG A 83 9.08 -10.09 5.25
C ARG A 83 9.68 -9.54 6.53
N GLY A 84 9.62 -10.30 7.62
CA GLY A 84 10.25 -9.90 8.86
C GLY A 84 10.23 -10.92 9.99
N MET A 85 10.87 -10.58 11.11
CA MET A 85 10.88 -11.45 12.30
C MET A 85 9.52 -11.47 13.02
N SER A 86 8.68 -10.45 12.79
CA SER A 86 7.31 -10.37 13.32
C SER A 86 6.29 -10.19 12.18
N SER A 87 5.01 -10.46 12.43
CA SER A 87 3.94 -10.21 11.45
C SER A 87 3.52 -8.74 11.42
N ALA A 88 3.22 -8.20 10.23
CA ALA A 88 2.66 -6.88 10.06
C ALA A 88 1.13 -6.94 9.90
N PRO A 89 0.34 -6.11 10.60
CA PRO A 89 -1.11 -6.09 10.44
C PRO A 89 -1.51 -5.38 9.14
N LEU A 90 -2.48 -5.96 8.44
CA LEU A 90 -3.14 -5.44 7.24
C LEU A 90 -4.56 -4.99 7.60
N GLN A 91 -4.85 -3.69 7.49
CA GLN A 91 -6.14 -3.11 7.88
C GLN A 91 -6.65 -2.13 6.81
N PRO A 92 -7.30 -2.62 5.74
CA PRO A 92 -7.91 -1.75 4.74
C PRO A 92 -9.18 -1.08 5.29
N PHE A 93 -9.32 0.21 5.03
CA PHE A 93 -10.55 0.95 5.21
C PHE A 93 -11.22 1.15 3.86
N LEU A 94 -12.49 0.76 3.73
CA LEU A 94 -13.24 0.79 2.46
C LEU A 94 -14.38 1.79 2.55
N ARG A 95 -14.53 2.65 1.52
CA ARG A 95 -15.66 3.58 1.39
C ARG A 95 -16.22 3.57 -0.04
N GLY A 96 -17.55 3.67 -0.15
CA GLY A 96 -18.24 3.62 -1.44
C GLY A 96 -18.51 2.18 -1.89
N MET A 97 -18.47 1.93 -3.19
CA MET A 97 -18.59 0.56 -3.76
C MET A 97 -17.21 -0.12 -3.87
N SER A 98 -16.23 0.34 -3.09
CA SER A 98 -14.87 -0.20 -3.10
C SER A 98 -14.80 -1.53 -2.35
N SER A 99 -14.01 -2.46 -2.88
CA SER A 99 -13.66 -3.71 -2.23
C SER A 99 -12.15 -3.89 -2.24
N ALA A 100 -11.59 -4.50 -1.20
CA ALA A 100 -10.21 -4.95 -1.19
C ALA A 100 -10.20 -6.47 -1.41
N SER A 101 -9.38 -6.93 -2.35
CA SER A 101 -9.05 -8.35 -2.48
C SER A 101 -7.61 -8.53 -2.03
N LEU A 102 -7.42 -9.25 -0.92
CA LEU A 102 -6.09 -9.57 -0.43
C LEU A 102 -5.61 -10.83 -1.14
N GLN A 103 -4.52 -10.71 -1.89
CA GLN A 103 -3.81 -11.83 -2.46
C GLN A 103 -2.46 -11.91 -1.74
N PRO A 104 -2.29 -12.84 -0.78
CA PRO A 104 -0.96 -13.12 -0.27
C PRO A 104 -0.09 -13.67 -1.41
N ASP A 105 1.19 -13.29 -1.41
CA ASP A 105 2.23 -13.93 -2.24
C ASP A 105 2.45 -15.39 -1.81
#